data_AF-A0A7S3NJW0-F1
#
_entry.id   AF-A0A7S3NJW0-F1
#
_cell.length_a   1.000
_cell.length_b   1.000
_cell.length_c   1.000
_cell.angle_alpha   90.00
_cell.angle_beta   90.00
_cell.angle_gamma   90.00
#
_symmetry.space_group_name_H-M   'P 1'
#
loop_
_entity.id
_entity.type
_entity.pdbx_description
1 polymer ?
#
loop_
_entity_poly.entity_id
_entity_poly.type
_entity_poly.pdbx_seq_one_letter_code
_entity_poly.pdbx_strand_id
1 'polypeptide(L)'
;NDLHILPINLGELSLITLRASHNRLEYLNFDSFLPNAVHTIKYIGIAANNLLELPACLGQCIQLNTLQIDNNPLRNPPSSLLSQGLNTLRQYCDLRQARIQHFKQLLEDNNYDYAPDHLLPQSYHVLTGKTGFLTEDDLDKFDKAVDAYLNGEYYKNTTSAEEIIERIDTLRFERETVFYHCVLSNLIQVCDDEATRPGYRQFGCGVLIQEERPWGRKGEIVAVYALSLDALVRATPANQFIREQRPPLYDI
;
A
#
# COMPACT_ATOMS: atom_id res chain seq x y z
N ASN A 1 8.95 -16.98 -32.90
CA ASN A 1 10.37 -16.64 -32.62
C ASN A 1 10.73 -16.76 -31.13
N ASP A 2 9.89 -17.38 -30.28
CA ASP A 2 10.14 -17.55 -28.83
C ASP A 2 10.62 -16.27 -28.11
N LEU A 3 10.26 -15.08 -28.61
CA LEU A 3 10.66 -13.81 -28.01
C LEU A 3 9.93 -13.61 -26.69
N HIS A 4 10.67 -13.29 -25.63
CA HIS A 4 10.11 -12.98 -24.30
C HIS A 4 9.90 -11.48 -24.07
N ILE A 5 10.71 -10.64 -24.71
CA ILE A 5 10.72 -9.19 -24.50
C ILE A 5 10.91 -8.48 -25.86
N LEU A 6 10.26 -7.33 -26.03
CA LEU A 6 10.52 -6.42 -27.15
C LEU A 6 11.60 -5.41 -26.79
N PRO A 7 12.42 -4.93 -27.75
CA PRO A 7 13.47 -3.96 -27.46
C PRO A 7 12.89 -2.68 -26.85
N ILE A 8 13.54 -2.16 -25.80
CA ILE A 8 13.02 -1.03 -25.01
C ILE A 8 12.91 0.27 -25.82
N ASN A 9 13.75 0.44 -26.85
CA ASN A 9 13.76 1.60 -27.73
C ASN A 9 12.82 1.46 -28.94
N LEU A 10 11.89 0.49 -28.93
CA LEU A 10 10.96 0.28 -30.05
C LEU A 10 10.15 1.56 -30.35
N GLY A 11 9.79 2.31 -29.31
CA GLY A 11 9.02 3.53 -29.42
C GLY A 11 9.76 4.72 -30.03
N GLU A 12 11.10 4.69 -30.13
CA GLU A 12 11.89 5.71 -30.84
C GLU A 12 11.72 5.64 -32.36
N LEU A 13 11.29 4.48 -32.88
CA LEU A 13 11.10 4.25 -34.30
C LEU A 13 9.76 4.81 -34.80
N SER A 14 9.72 5.24 -36.07
CA SER A 14 8.47 5.55 -36.77
C SER A 14 7.79 4.28 -37.29
N LEU A 15 7.46 3.38 -36.36
CA LEU A 15 6.97 2.04 -36.66
C LEU A 15 5.51 2.07 -37.17
N ILE A 16 5.28 1.62 -38.40
CA ILE A 16 3.93 1.56 -39.00
C ILE A 16 3.23 0.23 -38.69
N THR A 17 3.99 -0.87 -38.64
CA THR A 17 3.47 -2.23 -38.51
C THR A 17 4.35 -3.03 -37.57
N LEU A 18 3.77 -3.52 -36.47
CA LEU A 18 4.40 -4.46 -35.56
C LEU A 18 3.80 -5.85 -35.77
N ARG A 19 4.65 -6.85 -36.02
CA ARG A 19 4.27 -8.27 -36.09
C ARG A 19 5.15 -9.08 -35.16
N ALA A 20 4.62 -9.39 -33.99
CA ALA A 20 5.24 -10.24 -32.98
C ALA A 20 4.27 -11.31 -32.46
N SER A 21 3.29 -11.72 -33.29
CA SER A 21 2.43 -12.87 -32.98
C SER A 21 3.22 -14.18 -32.91
N HIS A 22 2.72 -15.15 -32.14
CA HIS A 22 3.33 -16.47 -31.93
C HIS A 22 4.75 -16.37 -31.30
N ASN A 23 4.81 -15.70 -30.15
CA ASN A 23 6.00 -15.58 -29.31
C ASN A 23 5.64 -15.89 -27.85
N ARG A 24 6.50 -15.52 -26.91
CA ARG A 24 6.34 -15.74 -25.47
C ARG A 24 6.44 -14.42 -24.70
N LEU A 25 5.97 -13.33 -25.31
CA LEU A 25 6.05 -12.00 -24.69
C LEU A 25 5.23 -12.01 -23.40
N GLU A 26 5.86 -11.66 -22.29
CA GLU A 26 5.25 -11.68 -20.96
C GLU A 26 4.74 -10.29 -20.55
N TYR A 27 5.46 -9.24 -20.94
CA TYR A 27 5.10 -7.87 -20.63
C TYR A 27 5.46 -6.91 -21.77
N LEU A 28 4.76 -5.78 -21.80
CA LEU A 28 5.10 -4.60 -22.58
C LEU A 28 5.18 -3.44 -21.59
N ASN A 29 6.31 -2.73 -21.58
CA ASN A 29 6.49 -1.56 -20.72
C ASN A 29 5.44 -0.49 -21.04
N PHE A 30 5.05 0.30 -20.04
CA PHE A 30 4.02 1.34 -20.18
C PHE A 30 4.31 2.37 -21.29
N ASP A 31 5.58 2.52 -21.66
CA ASP A 31 6.16 3.45 -22.63
C ASP A 31 6.66 2.78 -23.92
N SER A 32 6.36 1.49 -24.15
CA SER A 32 6.90 0.69 -25.27
C SER A 32 6.77 1.33 -26.66
N PHE A 33 5.78 2.22 -26.86
CA PHE A 33 5.52 2.90 -28.12
C PHE A 33 5.86 4.41 -28.09
N LEU A 34 6.35 4.94 -26.98
CA LEU A 34 6.75 6.34 -26.84
C LEU A 34 8.22 6.55 -27.26
N PRO A 35 8.58 7.74 -27.79
CA PRO A 35 7.71 8.88 -28.08
C PRO A 35 7.15 8.88 -29.52
N ASN A 36 7.73 8.14 -30.46
CA ASN A 36 7.47 8.32 -31.90
C ASN A 36 6.49 7.28 -32.48
N ALA A 37 6.58 6.01 -32.06
CA ALA A 37 5.77 4.94 -32.64
C ALA A 37 4.27 5.15 -32.41
N VAL A 38 3.90 5.77 -31.29
CA VAL A 38 2.53 6.17 -30.93
C VAL A 38 1.84 7.01 -32.03
N HIS A 39 2.60 7.82 -32.78
CA HIS A 39 2.07 8.68 -33.82
C HIS A 39 2.00 8.03 -35.20
N THR A 40 2.64 6.87 -35.40
CA THR A 40 2.86 6.26 -36.73
C THR A 40 2.28 4.86 -36.88
N ILE A 41 2.04 4.16 -35.77
CA ILE A 41 1.63 2.76 -35.79
C ILE A 41 0.18 2.59 -36.25
N LYS A 42 -0.02 1.73 -37.25
CA LYS A 42 -1.33 1.45 -37.88
C LYS A 42 -1.79 0.02 -37.66
N TYR A 43 -0.85 -0.91 -37.49
CA TYR A 43 -1.12 -2.32 -37.28
C TYR A 43 -0.23 -2.88 -36.16
N ILE A 44 -0.85 -3.56 -35.20
CA ILE A 44 -0.16 -4.28 -34.14
C ILE A 44 -0.69 -5.71 -34.10
N GLY A 45 0.16 -6.68 -34.39
CA GLY A 45 -0.11 -8.11 -34.22
C GLY A 45 0.80 -8.70 -33.16
N ILE A 46 0.23 -9.04 -32.00
CA ILE A 46 0.88 -9.65 -30.84
C ILE A 46 0.04 -10.83 -30.31
N ALA A 47 -0.72 -11.47 -31.19
CA ALA A 47 -1.56 -12.63 -30.86
C ALA A 47 -0.71 -13.86 -30.49
N ALA A 48 -1.24 -14.76 -29.66
CA ALA A 48 -0.54 -15.94 -29.15
C ALA A 48 0.79 -15.58 -28.44
N ASN A 49 0.67 -14.85 -27.33
CA ASN A 49 1.73 -14.49 -26.38
C ASN A 49 1.21 -14.69 -24.95
N ASN A 50 1.99 -14.30 -23.93
CA ASN A 50 1.66 -14.44 -22.51
C ASN A 50 1.39 -13.07 -21.84
N LEU A 51 0.86 -12.10 -22.59
CA LEU A 51 0.65 -10.76 -22.09
C LEU A 51 -0.51 -10.71 -21.10
N LEU A 52 -0.24 -10.20 -19.89
CA LEU A 52 -1.26 -9.92 -18.87
C LEU A 52 -1.89 -8.54 -19.05
N GLU A 53 -1.14 -7.58 -19.58
CA GLU A 53 -1.64 -6.24 -19.85
C GLU A 53 -1.11 -5.63 -21.15
N LEU A 54 -1.88 -4.67 -21.66
CA LEU A 54 -1.50 -3.80 -22.75
C LEU A 54 -0.95 -2.46 -22.19
N PRO A 55 0.08 -1.87 -22.83
CA PRO A 55 0.69 -0.65 -22.32
C PRO A 55 -0.26 0.55 -22.47
N ALA A 56 -0.28 1.42 -21.47
CA ALA A 56 -1.18 2.59 -21.42
C ALA A 56 -1.01 3.52 -22.63
N CYS A 57 0.22 3.63 -23.17
CA CYS A 57 0.50 4.43 -24.36
C CYS A 57 -0.28 3.97 -25.63
N LEU A 58 -0.90 2.79 -25.65
CA LEU A 58 -1.82 2.40 -26.73
C LEU A 58 -3.06 3.30 -26.83
N GLY A 59 -3.48 3.93 -25.74
CA GLY A 59 -4.55 4.94 -25.76
C GLY A 59 -4.23 6.10 -26.70
N GLN A 60 -2.95 6.47 -26.76
CA GLN A 60 -2.43 7.57 -27.55
C GLN A 60 -2.19 7.21 -29.03
N CYS A 61 -2.24 5.92 -29.40
CA CYS A 61 -2.03 5.44 -30.77
C CYS A 61 -3.22 5.76 -31.69
N ILE A 62 -3.38 7.04 -32.06
CA ILE A 62 -4.51 7.55 -32.86
C ILE A 62 -4.57 6.97 -34.29
N GLN A 63 -3.43 6.57 -34.87
CA GLN A 63 -3.38 5.99 -36.21
C GLN A 63 -3.63 4.47 -36.25
N LEU A 64 -3.76 3.82 -35.09
CA LEU A 64 -3.95 2.38 -35.00
C LEU A 64 -5.32 1.98 -35.57
N ASN A 65 -5.31 1.14 -36.60
CA ASN A 65 -6.50 0.65 -37.29
C ASN A 65 -6.78 -0.83 -37.00
N THR A 66 -5.74 -1.61 -36.73
CA THR A 66 -5.85 -3.05 -36.53
C THR A 66 -4.99 -3.49 -35.36
N LEU A 67 -5.63 -4.12 -34.37
CA LEU A 67 -4.99 -4.73 -33.21
C LEU A 67 -5.37 -6.20 -33.15
N GLN A 68 -4.38 -7.08 -33.25
CA GLN A 68 -4.55 -8.52 -33.09
C GLN A 68 -3.81 -8.96 -31.83
N ILE A 69 -4.58 -9.32 -30.81
CA ILE A 69 -4.12 -9.64 -29.45
C ILE A 69 -4.71 -10.96 -28.96
N ASP A 70 -5.38 -11.70 -29.84
CA ASP A 70 -6.05 -12.96 -29.52
C ASP A 70 -5.07 -13.97 -28.91
N ASN A 71 -5.58 -14.89 -28.08
CA ASN A 71 -4.76 -15.90 -27.38
C ASN A 71 -3.66 -15.29 -26.48
N ASN A 72 -4.00 -14.25 -25.72
CA ASN A 72 -3.22 -13.77 -24.58
C ASN A 72 -4.07 -13.84 -23.30
N PRO A 73 -3.47 -14.12 -22.13
CA PRO A 73 -4.17 -14.09 -20.83
C PRO A 73 -4.40 -12.65 -20.34
N LEU A 74 -4.91 -11.77 -21.21
CA LEU A 74 -5.09 -10.36 -20.90
C LEU A 74 -6.11 -10.16 -19.79
N ARG A 75 -5.66 -9.48 -18.74
CA ARG A 75 -6.48 -8.95 -17.66
C ARG A 75 -6.82 -7.49 -17.89
N ASN A 76 -5.85 -6.71 -18.38
CA ASN A 76 -5.97 -5.28 -18.65
C ASN A 76 -5.67 -5.00 -20.12
N PRO A 77 -6.66 -4.78 -20.98
CA PRO A 77 -8.09 -4.72 -20.72
C PRO A 77 -8.74 -6.12 -20.66
N PRO A 78 -9.94 -6.22 -20.10
CA PRO A 78 -10.72 -7.45 -20.12
C PRO A 78 -11.18 -7.79 -21.55
N SER A 79 -11.27 -9.08 -21.87
CA SER A 79 -11.66 -9.59 -23.20
C SER A 79 -13.03 -9.09 -23.67
N SER A 80 -13.97 -8.88 -22.73
CA SER A 80 -15.30 -8.33 -22.98
C SER A 80 -15.29 -6.89 -23.50
N LEU A 81 -14.25 -6.12 -23.18
CA LEU A 81 -14.08 -4.74 -23.63
C LEU A 81 -13.41 -4.69 -25.01
N LEU A 82 -12.48 -5.61 -25.25
CA LEU A 82 -11.77 -5.72 -26.53
C LEU A 82 -12.71 -5.96 -27.72
N SER A 83 -13.80 -6.71 -27.52
CA SER A 83 -14.82 -6.94 -28.56
C SER A 83 -15.60 -5.68 -28.96
N GLN A 84 -15.54 -4.60 -28.17
CA GLN A 84 -16.27 -3.36 -28.45
C GLN A 84 -15.52 -2.41 -29.39
N GLY A 85 -14.25 -2.70 -29.68
CA GLY A 85 -13.42 -1.98 -30.65
C GLY A 85 -12.38 -1.02 -30.04
N LEU A 86 -11.57 -0.43 -30.92
CA LEU A 86 -10.38 0.35 -30.54
C LEU A 86 -10.70 1.64 -29.77
N ASN A 87 -11.85 2.27 -30.02
CA ASN A 87 -12.22 3.50 -29.32
C ASN A 87 -12.48 3.26 -27.84
N THR A 88 -13.18 2.17 -27.49
CA THR A 88 -13.41 1.77 -26.09
C THR A 88 -12.09 1.38 -25.42
N LEU A 89 -11.20 0.70 -26.14
CA LEU A 89 -9.85 0.39 -25.66
C LEU A 89 -9.07 1.65 -25.29
N ARG A 90 -9.10 2.68 -26.14
CA ARG A 90 -8.41 3.95 -25.87
C ARG A 90 -8.96 4.62 -24.62
N GLN A 91 -10.29 4.74 -24.51
CA GLN A 91 -10.95 5.30 -23.33
C GLN A 91 -10.61 4.52 -22.05
N TYR A 92 -10.53 3.20 -22.14
CA TYR A 92 -10.09 2.35 -21.03
C TYR A 92 -8.65 2.67 -20.63
N CYS A 93 -7.70 2.68 -21.57
CA CYS A 93 -6.30 3.00 -21.27
C CYS A 93 -6.14 4.39 -20.67
N ASP A 94 -6.81 5.40 -21.23
CA ASP A 94 -6.72 6.79 -20.77
C ASP A 94 -7.27 6.94 -19.34
N LEU A 95 -8.45 6.37 -19.08
CA LEU A 95 -9.07 6.42 -17.75
C LEU A 95 -8.27 5.62 -16.71
N ARG A 96 -7.76 4.44 -17.08
CA ARG A 96 -6.90 3.63 -16.21
C ARG A 96 -5.64 4.42 -15.84
N GLN A 97 -5.00 5.07 -16.81
CA GLN A 97 -3.80 5.88 -16.58
C GLN A 97 -4.08 7.05 -15.62
N ALA A 98 -5.21 7.75 -15.81
CA ALA A 98 -5.63 8.82 -14.91
C ALA A 98 -5.89 8.31 -13.48
N ARG A 99 -6.55 7.16 -13.33
CA ARG A 99 -6.78 6.53 -12.01
C ARG A 99 -5.48 6.13 -11.32
N ILE A 100 -4.52 5.57 -12.05
CA ILE A 100 -3.20 5.22 -11.50
C ILE A 100 -2.47 6.47 -11.01
N GLN A 101 -2.47 7.55 -11.80
CA GLN A 101 -1.83 8.80 -11.41
C GLN A 101 -2.49 9.43 -10.19
N HIS A 102 -3.82 9.48 -10.17
CA HIS A 102 -4.60 9.98 -9.04
C HIS A 102 -4.34 9.18 -7.76
N PHE A 103 -4.31 7.83 -7.86
CA PHE A 103 -4.04 6.97 -6.72
C PHE A 103 -2.62 7.16 -6.16
N LYS A 104 -1.62 7.29 -7.03
CA LYS A 104 -0.24 7.60 -6.63
C LYS A 104 -0.16 8.92 -5.89
N GLN A 105 -0.81 9.95 -6.42
CA GLN A 105 -0.85 11.27 -5.78
C GLN A 105 -1.51 11.20 -4.39
N LEU A 106 -2.61 10.45 -4.24
CA LEU A 106 -3.25 10.26 -2.93
C LEU A 106 -2.34 9.55 -1.92
N LEU A 107 -1.56 8.55 -2.34
CA LEU A 107 -0.60 7.88 -1.46
C LEU A 107 0.51 8.85 -1.00
N GLU A 108 0.99 9.70 -1.91
CA GLU A 108 2.00 10.72 -1.61
C GLU A 108 1.44 11.81 -0.67
N ASP A 109 0.23 12.31 -0.93
CA ASP A 109 -0.44 13.31 -0.11
C ASP A 109 -0.70 12.83 1.32
N ASN A 110 -0.95 11.53 1.50
CA ASN A 110 -1.14 10.88 2.80
C ASN A 110 0.16 10.31 3.41
N ASN A 111 1.32 10.58 2.80
CA ASN A 111 2.65 10.21 3.28
C ASN A 111 2.86 8.69 3.50
N TYR A 112 2.21 7.87 2.65
CA TYR A 112 2.38 6.42 2.61
C TYR A 112 3.63 6.03 1.82
N ASP A 113 4.40 5.09 2.35
CA ASP A 113 5.49 4.47 1.60
C ASP A 113 4.91 3.31 0.77
N TYR A 114 5.08 3.37 -0.55
CA TYR A 114 4.50 2.39 -1.47
C TYR A 114 5.46 1.98 -2.58
N ALA A 115 5.22 0.81 -3.17
CA ALA A 115 5.95 0.32 -4.34
C ALA A 115 5.15 0.58 -5.64
N PRO A 116 5.64 1.42 -6.58
CA PRO A 116 4.93 1.68 -7.82
C PRO A 116 4.75 0.45 -8.72
N ASP A 117 5.72 -0.46 -8.72
CA ASP A 117 5.73 -1.69 -9.54
C ASP A 117 4.73 -2.73 -9.04
N HIS A 118 4.27 -2.58 -7.79
CA HIS A 118 3.34 -3.45 -7.12
C HIS A 118 1.88 -3.08 -7.37
N LEU A 119 1.61 -2.05 -8.19
CA LEU A 119 0.26 -1.63 -8.57
C LEU A 119 -0.27 -2.37 -9.81
N LEU A 120 0.63 -2.86 -10.67
CA LEU A 120 0.33 -3.36 -12.01
C LEU A 120 1.13 -4.65 -12.28
N PRO A 121 0.62 -5.56 -13.14
CA PRO A 121 -0.72 -5.63 -13.72
C PRO A 121 -1.80 -6.13 -12.74
N GLN A 122 -1.36 -6.59 -11.57
CA GLN A 122 -2.17 -6.99 -10.43
C GLN A 122 -1.52 -6.40 -9.18
N SER A 123 -2.33 -5.86 -8.27
CA SER A 123 -1.79 -5.22 -7.07
C SER A 123 -1.42 -6.25 -5.99
N TYR A 124 -0.26 -6.09 -5.36
CA TYR A 124 0.22 -6.92 -4.26
C TYR A 124 1.24 -6.18 -3.41
N HIS A 125 1.20 -6.29 -2.08
CA HIS A 125 2.13 -5.60 -1.18
C HIS A 125 2.34 -4.12 -1.55
N VAL A 126 1.24 -3.40 -1.77
CA VAL A 126 1.30 -2.02 -2.28
C VAL A 126 1.99 -1.11 -1.27
N LEU A 127 1.62 -1.23 0.01
CA LEU A 127 2.24 -0.48 1.11
C LEU A 127 3.49 -1.22 1.59
N THR A 128 4.63 -0.54 1.57
CA THR A 128 5.95 -1.11 1.91
C THR A 128 6.50 -0.62 3.24
N GLY A 129 5.97 0.47 3.79
CA GLY A 129 6.44 1.09 5.02
C GLY A 129 5.34 1.81 5.78
N LYS A 130 5.61 2.14 7.06
CA LYS A 130 4.70 2.87 7.97
C LYS A 130 3.33 2.21 8.18
N THR A 131 3.20 0.91 7.96
CA THR A 131 1.93 0.17 8.14
C THR A 131 1.45 0.16 9.59
N GLY A 132 2.36 0.26 10.56
CA GLY A 132 2.04 0.52 11.97
C GLY A 132 1.15 -0.56 12.60
N PHE A 133 -0.07 -0.18 12.99
CA PHE A 133 -1.07 -1.03 13.68
C PHE A 133 -1.90 -1.94 12.75
N LEU A 134 -1.51 -2.06 11.48
CA LEU A 134 -2.17 -2.92 10.50
C LEU A 134 -1.63 -4.36 10.57
N THR A 135 -2.52 -5.33 10.34
CA THR A 135 -2.15 -6.75 10.21
C THR A 135 -1.98 -7.12 8.73
N GLU A 136 -1.36 -8.27 8.46
CA GLU A 136 -1.23 -8.80 7.10
C GLU A 136 -2.59 -8.97 6.41
N ASP A 137 -3.64 -9.38 7.12
CA ASP A 137 -5.00 -9.52 6.55
C ASP A 137 -5.60 -8.17 6.14
N ASP A 138 -5.25 -7.08 6.81
CA ASP A 138 -5.71 -5.74 6.43
C ASP A 138 -4.98 -5.23 5.19
N LEU A 139 -3.68 -5.53 5.09
CA LEU A 139 -2.87 -5.21 3.93
C LEU A 139 -3.36 -6.01 2.70
N ASP A 140 -3.69 -7.29 2.87
CA ASP A 140 -4.29 -8.10 1.80
C ASP A 140 -5.65 -7.56 1.34
N LYS A 141 -6.49 -7.09 2.27
CA LYS A 141 -7.78 -6.44 1.92
C LYS A 141 -7.56 -5.11 1.21
N PHE A 142 -6.54 -4.36 1.60
CA PHE A 142 -6.14 -3.13 0.92
C PHE A 142 -5.68 -3.42 -0.50
N ASP A 143 -4.75 -4.36 -0.67
CA ASP A 143 -4.24 -4.76 -1.99
C ASP A 143 -5.35 -5.22 -2.92
N LYS A 144 -6.31 -6.03 -2.43
CA LYS A 144 -7.51 -6.41 -3.19
C LYS A 144 -8.38 -5.22 -3.59
N ALA A 145 -8.53 -4.24 -2.72
CA ALA A 145 -9.31 -3.03 -3.01
C ALA A 145 -8.60 -2.15 -4.06
N VAL A 146 -7.28 -1.97 -3.93
CA VAL A 146 -6.45 -1.26 -4.91
C VAL A 146 -6.48 -1.98 -6.26
N ASP A 147 -6.37 -3.31 -6.26
CA ASP A 147 -6.42 -4.12 -7.46
C ASP A 147 -7.78 -4.00 -8.18
N ALA A 148 -8.89 -4.00 -7.44
CA ALA A 148 -10.22 -3.76 -7.99
C ALA A 148 -10.44 -2.32 -8.48
N TYR A 149 -9.66 -1.36 -7.97
CA TYR A 149 -9.73 0.05 -8.37
C TYR A 149 -8.87 0.34 -9.62
N LEU A 150 -7.70 -0.29 -9.77
CA LEU A 150 -6.76 0.01 -10.86
C LEU A 150 -6.80 -0.98 -12.03
N ASN A 151 -7.18 -2.23 -11.75
CA ASN A 151 -7.00 -3.34 -12.68
C ASN A 151 -8.32 -4.05 -13.01
N GLY A 152 -8.31 -4.81 -14.11
CA GLY A 152 -9.41 -5.58 -14.64
C GLY A 152 -10.61 -4.70 -15.01
N GLU A 153 -11.77 -5.09 -14.48
CA GLU A 153 -13.05 -4.44 -14.74
C GLU A 153 -13.34 -3.30 -13.75
N TYR A 154 -12.37 -2.39 -13.55
CA TYR A 154 -12.48 -1.28 -12.58
C TYR A 154 -13.72 -0.39 -12.77
N TYR A 155 -14.32 -0.40 -13.97
CA TYR A 155 -15.53 0.35 -14.31
C TYR A 155 -16.80 -0.24 -13.67
N LYS A 156 -16.72 -1.46 -13.14
CA LYS A 156 -17.78 -2.07 -12.31
C LYS A 156 -17.63 -1.73 -10.84
N ASN A 157 -16.45 -1.29 -10.42
CA ASN A 157 -16.18 -0.96 -9.03
C ASN A 157 -16.76 0.41 -8.68
N THR A 158 -17.51 0.47 -7.57
CA THR A 158 -18.12 1.71 -7.06
C THR A 158 -17.24 2.42 -6.04
N THR A 159 -16.25 1.73 -5.46
CA THR A 159 -15.37 2.29 -4.43
C THR A 159 -14.41 3.31 -5.05
N SER A 160 -14.31 4.48 -4.42
CA SER A 160 -13.39 5.53 -4.84
C SER A 160 -11.99 5.32 -4.26
N ALA A 161 -10.98 6.04 -4.78
CA ALA A 161 -9.63 5.95 -4.24
C ALA A 161 -9.57 6.52 -2.81
N GLU A 162 -10.31 7.60 -2.57
CA GLU A 162 -10.42 8.29 -1.29
C GLU A 162 -11.02 7.36 -0.24
N GLU A 163 -12.08 6.61 -0.57
CA GLU A 163 -12.71 5.65 0.35
C GLU A 163 -11.74 4.52 0.74
N ILE A 164 -10.88 4.08 -0.18
CA ILE A 164 -9.86 3.04 0.10
C ILE A 164 -8.83 3.56 1.12
N ILE A 165 -8.36 4.79 0.95
CA ILE A 165 -7.39 5.43 1.85
C ILE A 165 -8.05 5.79 3.19
N GLU A 166 -9.23 6.39 3.20
CA GLU A 166 -9.97 6.72 4.42
C GLU A 166 -10.21 5.48 5.28
N ARG A 167 -10.54 4.34 4.66
CA ARG A 167 -10.74 3.08 5.37
C ARG A 167 -9.47 2.60 6.08
N ILE A 168 -8.31 2.72 5.44
CA ILE A 168 -7.05 2.28 6.06
C ILE A 168 -6.58 3.26 7.13
N ASP A 169 -6.76 4.55 6.92
CA ASP A 169 -6.47 5.59 7.92
C ASP A 169 -7.32 5.43 9.17
N THR A 170 -8.64 5.23 9.00
CA THR A 170 -9.56 5.01 10.12
C THR A 170 -9.17 3.77 10.91
N LEU A 171 -8.89 2.67 10.23
CA LEU A 171 -8.50 1.42 10.88
C LEU A 171 -7.18 1.56 11.65
N ARG A 172 -6.20 2.26 11.08
CA ARG A 172 -4.93 2.58 11.76
C ARG A 172 -5.18 3.40 13.01
N PHE A 173 -5.96 4.48 12.90
CA PHE A 173 -6.26 5.39 14.00
C PHE A 173 -7.01 4.70 15.14
N GLU A 174 -8.01 3.87 14.82
CA GLU A 174 -8.78 3.11 15.81
C GLU A 174 -7.88 2.16 16.60
N ARG A 175 -7.03 1.40 15.91
CA ARG A 175 -6.15 0.43 16.55
C ARG A 175 -5.00 1.08 17.32
N GLU A 176 -4.46 2.17 16.81
CA GLU A 176 -3.51 3.01 17.52
C GLU A 176 -4.11 3.49 18.85
N THR A 177 -5.34 4.02 18.79
CA THR A 177 -6.08 4.48 19.97
C THR A 177 -6.32 3.34 20.96
N VAL A 178 -6.79 2.20 20.48
CA VAL A 178 -7.04 1.01 21.33
C VAL A 178 -5.73 0.51 21.96
N PHE A 179 -4.64 0.48 21.20
CA PHE A 179 -3.34 0.06 21.69
C PHE A 179 -2.86 0.98 22.81
N TYR A 180 -2.81 2.30 22.58
CA TYR A 180 -2.36 3.24 23.60
C TYR A 180 -3.29 3.27 24.81
N HIS A 181 -4.60 3.18 24.61
CA HIS A 181 -5.55 3.06 25.71
C HIS A 181 -5.28 1.80 26.55
N CYS A 182 -5.00 0.67 25.92
CA CYS A 182 -4.64 -0.58 26.60
C CYS A 182 -3.33 -0.44 27.38
N VAL A 183 -2.30 0.15 26.78
CA VAL A 183 -1.01 0.40 27.45
C VAL A 183 -1.21 1.29 28.68
N LEU A 184 -1.94 2.40 28.55
CA LEU A 184 -2.18 3.32 29.66
C LEU A 184 -3.02 2.69 30.76
N SER A 185 -4.08 1.95 30.38
CA SER A 185 -4.95 1.26 31.35
C SER A 185 -4.19 0.20 32.14
N ASN A 186 -3.35 -0.60 31.47
CA ASN A 186 -2.49 -1.57 32.14
C ASN A 186 -1.44 -0.90 33.03
N LEU A 187 -0.84 0.22 32.59
CA LEU A 187 0.12 0.97 33.39
C LEU A 187 -0.51 1.50 34.68
N ILE A 188 -1.71 2.06 34.59
CA ILE A 188 -2.47 2.53 35.77
C ILE A 188 -2.78 1.35 36.69
N GLN A 189 -3.24 0.22 36.16
CA GLN A 189 -3.53 -0.97 36.96
C GLN A 189 -2.29 -1.48 37.70
N VAL A 190 -1.13 -1.52 37.04
CA VAL A 190 0.14 -1.89 37.69
C VAL A 190 0.52 -0.91 38.80
N CYS A 191 0.27 0.39 38.60
CA CYS A 191 0.50 1.40 39.64
C CYS A 191 -0.44 1.21 40.83
N ASP A 192 -1.72 0.95 40.58
CA ASP A 192 -2.73 0.67 41.62
C ASP A 192 -2.36 -0.57 42.43
N ASP A 193 -1.97 -1.66 41.76
CA ASP A 193 -1.56 -2.92 42.39
C ASP A 193 -0.30 -2.73 43.25
N GLU A 194 0.68 -1.94 42.79
CA GLU A 194 1.89 -1.64 43.56
C GLU A 194 1.66 -0.66 44.71
N ALA A 195 0.74 0.29 44.55
CA ALA A 195 0.35 1.21 45.61
C ALA A 195 -0.36 0.48 46.76
N THR A 196 -1.19 -0.52 46.43
CA THR A 196 -2.00 -1.31 47.38
C THR A 196 -1.33 -2.60 47.86
N ARG A 197 -0.15 -2.95 47.32
CA ARG A 197 0.58 -4.19 47.67
C ARG A 197 0.87 -4.29 49.17
N PRO A 198 0.45 -5.36 49.85
CA PRO A 198 0.77 -5.59 51.26
C PRO A 198 2.23 -6.00 51.43
N GLY A 199 2.97 -5.32 52.31
CA GLY A 199 4.36 -5.62 52.64
C GLY A 199 5.37 -4.76 51.88
N TYR A 200 6.41 -5.37 51.31
CA TYR A 200 7.45 -4.66 50.58
C TYR A 200 6.98 -4.37 49.15
N ARG A 201 6.96 -3.09 48.76
CA ARG A 201 6.69 -2.67 47.37
C ARG A 201 7.79 -3.16 46.44
N GLN A 202 7.45 -3.53 45.20
CA GLN A 202 8.48 -3.89 44.21
C GLN A 202 9.22 -2.64 43.75
N PHE A 203 8.52 -1.51 43.64
CA PHE A 203 9.10 -0.22 43.34
C PHE A 203 9.31 0.60 44.61
N GLY A 204 10.53 1.11 44.79
CA GLY A 204 10.84 2.03 45.87
C GLY A 204 10.16 3.39 45.69
N CYS A 205 10.07 4.17 46.77
CA CYS A 205 9.44 5.49 46.78
C CYS A 205 10.12 6.54 45.86
N GLY A 206 11.29 6.25 45.30
CA GLY A 206 11.93 7.10 44.28
C GLY A 206 11.54 6.75 42.84
N VAL A 207 10.76 5.69 42.64
CA VAL A 207 10.37 5.16 41.32
C VAL A 207 8.88 5.35 41.07
N LEU A 208 8.04 5.05 42.07
CA LEU A 208 6.60 5.24 42.01
C LEU A 208 6.14 6.00 43.27
N ILE A 209 5.52 7.16 43.05
CA ILE A 209 4.95 8.01 44.10
C ILE A 209 3.49 8.26 43.77
N GLN A 210 2.64 8.25 44.79
CA GLN A 210 1.26 8.68 44.69
C GLN A 210 1.13 10.09 45.28
N GLU A 211 0.58 11.01 44.51
CA GLU A 211 0.40 12.42 44.90
C GLU A 211 -0.97 12.93 44.49
N GLU A 212 -1.34 14.13 44.93
CA GLU A 212 -2.56 14.82 44.54
C GLU A 212 -2.23 16.07 43.72
N ARG A 213 -2.89 16.26 42.56
CA ARG A 213 -2.65 17.40 41.65
C ARG A 213 -3.97 18.00 41.16
N PRO A 214 -4.03 19.33 40.91
CA PRO A 214 -5.22 20.02 40.41
C PRO A 214 -5.38 19.85 38.88
N TRP A 215 -5.31 18.62 38.40
CA TRP A 215 -5.37 18.28 36.96
C TRP A 215 -6.73 17.69 36.55
N GLY A 216 -7.67 17.57 37.48
CA GLY A 216 -9.03 17.13 37.18
C GLY A 216 -9.81 18.16 36.36
N ARG A 217 -10.99 17.75 35.88
CA ARG A 217 -11.87 18.64 35.11
C ARG A 217 -12.19 19.87 35.95
N LYS A 218 -12.07 21.07 35.37
CA LYS A 218 -12.29 22.35 36.07
C LYS A 218 -11.33 22.59 37.27
N GLY A 219 -10.15 21.98 37.27
CA GLY A 219 -9.14 22.18 38.32
C GLY A 219 -9.37 21.36 39.59
N GLU A 220 -10.18 20.30 39.52
CA GLU A 220 -10.38 19.36 40.62
C GLU A 220 -9.05 18.69 41.02
N ILE A 221 -8.88 18.48 42.34
CA ILE A 221 -7.75 17.72 42.88
C ILE A 221 -8.00 16.24 42.60
N VAL A 222 -7.07 15.60 41.90
CA VAL A 222 -7.11 14.19 41.55
C VAL A 222 -5.84 13.49 42.03
N ALA A 223 -5.98 12.24 42.46
CA ALA A 223 -4.83 11.38 42.76
C ALA A 223 -4.11 11.03 41.45
N VAL A 224 -2.79 11.16 41.47
CA VAL A 224 -1.92 10.90 40.32
C VAL A 224 -0.74 10.04 40.75
N TYR A 225 -0.17 9.33 39.79
CA TYR A 225 1.09 8.62 39.94
C TYR A 225 2.23 9.43 39.32
N ALA A 226 3.30 9.63 40.07
CA ALA A 226 4.57 10.12 39.56
C ALA A 226 5.51 8.91 39.39
N LEU A 227 5.89 8.67 38.14
CA LEU A 227 6.78 7.59 37.73
C LEU A 227 8.12 8.16 37.29
N SER A 228 9.22 7.59 37.79
CA SER A 228 10.54 7.92 37.29
C SER A 228 10.75 7.29 35.91
N LEU A 229 10.84 8.11 34.86
CA LEU A 229 11.12 7.65 33.49
C LEU A 229 12.46 6.92 33.40
N ASP A 230 13.44 7.32 34.21
CA ASP A 230 14.74 6.65 34.33
C ASP A 230 14.60 5.18 34.72
N ALA A 231 13.60 4.83 35.53
CA ALA A 231 13.34 3.45 35.92
C ALA A 231 12.69 2.61 34.81
N LEU A 232 12.06 3.26 33.82
CA LEU A 232 11.44 2.60 32.66
C LEU A 232 12.42 2.44 31.49
N VAL A 233 13.40 3.34 31.38
CA VAL A 233 14.30 3.41 30.21
C VAL A 233 15.65 2.76 30.47
N ARG A 234 16.08 2.55 31.73
CA ARG A 234 17.38 1.93 32.02
C ARG A 234 17.41 0.44 31.68
N ALA A 235 18.54 -0.01 31.12
CA ALA A 235 18.84 -1.42 30.94
C ALA A 235 18.73 -2.15 32.29
N THR A 236 17.92 -3.21 32.34
CA THR A 236 17.73 -4.00 33.57
C THR A 236 18.54 -5.29 33.46
N PRO A 237 19.63 -5.47 34.23
CA PRO A 237 20.38 -6.72 34.24
C PRO A 237 19.53 -7.85 34.81
N ALA A 238 19.86 -9.09 34.42
CA ALA A 238 19.19 -10.27 34.93
C ALA A 238 19.22 -10.28 36.47
N ASN A 239 18.08 -10.54 37.09
CA ASN A 239 17.92 -10.58 38.53
C ASN A 239 17.23 -11.87 38.96
N GLN A 240 17.03 -12.03 40.27
CA GLN A 240 16.45 -13.23 40.86
C GLN A 240 15.01 -13.53 40.41
N PHE A 241 14.29 -12.55 39.84
CA PHE A 241 12.90 -12.67 39.39
C PHE A 241 12.78 -12.78 37.86
N ILE A 242 13.67 -12.13 37.12
CA ILE A 242 13.73 -12.15 35.65
C ILE A 242 15.16 -12.51 35.25
N ARG A 243 15.34 -13.73 34.74
CA ARG A 243 16.66 -14.30 34.41
C ARG A 243 17.25 -13.79 33.08
N GLU A 244 16.49 -12.99 32.34
CA GLU A 244 16.90 -12.43 31.06
C GLU A 244 17.20 -10.93 31.20
N GLN A 245 18.26 -10.48 30.52
CA GLN A 245 18.57 -9.05 30.45
C GLN A 245 17.54 -8.35 29.57
N ARG A 246 16.96 -7.25 30.07
CA ARG A 246 16.05 -6.42 29.29
C ARG A 246 16.81 -5.19 28.79
N PRO A 247 16.97 -5.01 27.46
CA PRO A 247 17.59 -3.82 26.90
C PRO A 247 16.74 -2.57 27.22
N PRO A 248 17.34 -1.38 27.19
CA PRO A 248 16.60 -0.13 27.34
C PRO A 248 15.59 0.02 26.20
N LEU A 249 14.46 0.69 26.47
CA LEU A 249 13.40 0.89 25.46
C LEU A 249 13.85 1.80 24.30
N TYR A 250 14.92 2.58 24.49
CA TYR A 250 15.56 3.42 23.49
C TYR A 250 17.09 3.33 23.65
N ASP A 251 17.79 3.00 22.57
CA ASP A 251 19.22 3.33 22.44
C ASP A 251 19.29 4.82 22.07
N ILE A 252 19.56 5.67 23.07
CA ILE A 252 19.85 7.11 22.87
C ILE A 252 21.37 7.28 22.71
#